data_AF-H8Z7U8-F1
#
_entry.id   AF-H8Z7U8-F1
#
_cell.length_a   1.000
_cell.length_b   1.000
_cell.length_c   1.000
_cell.angle_alpha   90.00
_cell.angle_beta   90.00
_cell.angle_gamma   90.00
#
_symmetry.space_group_name_H-M   'P 1'
#
loop_
_entity.id
_entity.type
_entity.pdbx_description
1 polymer ?
#
loop_
_entity_poly.entity_id
_entity_poly.type
_entity_poly.pdbx_seq_one_letter_code
_entity_poly.pdbx_strand_id
1 'polypeptide(L)'
;MSQPTLWLQISAGRCPAECEWVVGQLAPRLSADLQARGLAVDEIDRTPGSHAGDARSVLLRVSGLDVLARAADWLGTIQWIGTNPYRPHHKRKNWFVSVAAFTEPVVYTWNEHELRIETQRAPGPGGQHVNRTESAVRITHLPT
;
A
#
# COMPACT_ATOMS: atom_id res chain seq x y z
N MET A 1 21.75 -0.74 -15.42
CA MET A 1 21.71 -0.82 -13.94
C MET A 1 20.34 -0.33 -13.52
N SER A 2 19.56 -1.13 -12.78
CA SER A 2 18.24 -0.71 -12.29
C SER A 2 18.42 0.48 -11.34
N GLN A 3 17.69 1.57 -11.55
CA GLN A 3 17.75 2.71 -10.62
C GLN A 3 17.08 2.33 -9.29
N PRO A 4 17.61 2.79 -8.14
CA PRO A 4 17.01 2.46 -6.86
C PRO A 4 15.57 2.98 -6.82
N THR A 5 14.69 2.14 -6.29
CA THR A 5 13.24 2.38 -6.26
C THR A 5 12.75 2.38 -4.81
N LEU A 6 11.81 3.28 -4.52
CA LEU A 6 11.15 3.46 -3.24
C LEU A 6 9.64 3.52 -3.48
N TRP A 7 8.86 2.84 -2.66
CA TRP A 7 7.41 3.00 -2.66
C TRP A 7 7.00 4.00 -1.60
N LEU A 8 6.18 4.99 -1.97
CA LEU A 8 5.63 5.99 -1.06
C LEU A 8 4.13 5.80 -0.95
N GLN A 9 3.64 5.55 0.26
CA GLN A 9 2.21 5.49 0.55
C GLN A 9 1.77 6.78 1.22
N ILE A 10 0.83 7.48 0.60
CA ILE A 10 0.10 8.60 1.21
C ILE A 10 -1.20 8.03 1.77
N SER A 11 -1.51 8.26 3.05
CA SER A 11 -2.70 7.70 3.70
C SER A 11 -3.43 8.72 4.57
N ALA A 12 -4.76 8.70 4.48
CA ALA A 12 -5.66 9.46 5.35
C ALA A 12 -5.78 8.84 6.75
N GLY A 13 -5.31 7.59 6.93
CA GLY A 13 -5.51 6.84 8.16
C GLY A 13 -6.99 6.69 8.53
N ARG A 14 -7.29 6.71 9.82
CA ARG A 14 -8.67 6.75 10.34
C ARG A 14 -9.09 8.20 10.60
N CYS A 15 -9.31 8.94 9.52
CA CYS A 15 -9.74 10.33 9.58
C CYS A 15 -11.03 10.53 8.76
N PRO A 16 -11.86 11.55 9.09
CA PRO A 16 -13.00 11.95 8.25
C PRO A 16 -12.63 12.24 6.78
N ALA A 17 -13.67 12.39 5.94
CA ALA A 17 -13.55 12.66 4.50
C ALA A 17 -12.64 13.84 4.16
N GLU A 18 -12.42 14.78 5.08
CA GLU A 18 -11.46 15.85 4.86
C GLU A 18 -10.02 15.40 4.67
N CYS A 19 -9.58 14.36 5.38
CA CYS A 19 -8.26 13.80 5.14
C CYS A 19 -8.21 13.05 3.82
N GLU A 20 -9.30 12.41 3.39
CA GLU A 20 -9.35 11.73 2.09
C GLU A 20 -9.18 12.73 0.93
N TRP A 21 -9.78 13.92 1.06
CA TRP A 21 -9.56 15.05 0.15
C TRP A 21 -8.11 15.53 0.20
N VAL A 22 -7.53 15.69 1.40
CA VAL A 22 -6.12 16.09 1.52
C VAL A 22 -5.21 15.10 0.80
N VAL A 23 -5.40 13.80 0.95
CA VAL A 23 -4.62 12.78 0.22
C VAL A 23 -4.80 12.93 -1.29
N GLY A 24 -6.06 13.05 -1.76
CA GLY A 24 -6.38 13.23 -3.19
C GLY A 24 -5.68 14.45 -3.81
N GLN A 25 -5.59 15.53 -3.04
CA GLN A 25 -4.95 16.79 -3.45
C GLN A 25 -3.42 16.79 -3.27
N LEU A 26 -2.92 16.06 -2.28
CA LEU A 26 -1.51 15.98 -1.96
C LEU A 26 -0.77 15.09 -2.96
N ALA A 27 -1.35 13.95 -3.35
CA ALA A 27 -0.73 13.01 -4.27
C ALA A 27 -0.18 13.67 -5.56
N PRO A 28 -0.96 14.41 -6.37
CA PRO A 28 -0.44 15.04 -7.57
C PRO A 28 0.60 16.13 -7.28
N ARG A 29 0.50 16.85 -6.14
CA ARG A 29 1.48 17.87 -5.75
C ARG A 29 2.82 17.27 -5.35
N LEU A 30 2.78 16.20 -4.55
CA LEU A 30 3.95 15.46 -4.13
C LEU A 30 4.62 14.82 -5.36
N SER A 31 3.85 14.20 -6.27
CA SER A 31 4.39 13.65 -7.52
C SER A 31 5.08 14.70 -8.38
N ALA A 32 4.47 15.88 -8.56
CA ALA A 32 5.05 16.97 -9.34
C ALA A 32 6.35 17.50 -8.71
N ASP A 33 6.41 17.63 -7.38
CA ASP A 33 7.63 18.04 -6.66
C ASP A 33 8.76 17.01 -6.83
N LEU A 34 8.48 15.72 -6.67
CA LEU A 34 9.46 14.65 -6.88
C LEU A 34 9.96 14.59 -8.34
N GLN A 35 9.07 14.80 -9.32
CA GLN A 35 9.43 14.90 -10.73
C GLN A 35 10.31 16.12 -11.01
N ALA A 36 10.02 17.27 -10.41
CA ALA A 36 10.88 18.46 -10.48
C ALA A 36 12.26 18.22 -9.84
N ARG A 37 12.33 17.35 -8.83
CA ARG A 37 13.58 16.79 -8.28
C ARG A 37 14.16 15.67 -9.16
N GLY A 38 13.77 15.53 -10.43
CA GLY A 38 14.38 14.58 -11.38
C GLY A 38 14.15 13.11 -11.06
N LEU A 39 13.12 12.79 -10.27
CA LEU A 39 12.70 11.41 -10.00
C LEU A 39 11.59 11.00 -10.97
N ALA A 40 11.56 9.72 -11.37
CA ALA A 40 10.41 9.14 -12.03
C ALA A 40 9.37 8.70 -10.98
N VAL A 41 8.10 9.00 -11.22
CA VAL A 41 7.00 8.71 -10.30
C VAL A 41 5.86 8.07 -11.07
N ASP A 42 5.48 6.87 -10.65
CA ASP A 42 4.36 6.10 -11.19
C ASP A 42 3.33 5.86 -10.08
N GLU A 43 2.04 6.11 -10.35
CA GLU A 43 0.97 5.71 -9.44
C GLU A 43 0.67 4.22 -9.63
N ILE A 44 0.85 3.43 -8.58
CA ILE A 44 0.69 1.97 -8.61
C ILE A 44 -0.73 1.57 -8.18
N ASP A 45 -1.23 2.22 -7.14
CA ASP A 45 -2.56 1.96 -6.62
C ASP A 45 -3.17 3.23 -6.03
N ARG A 46 -4.50 3.29 -6.10
CA ARG A 46 -5.31 4.34 -5.49
C ARG A 46 -6.56 3.72 -4.90
N THR A 47 -6.71 3.86 -3.60
CA THR A 47 -7.96 3.55 -2.92
C THR A 47 -8.86 4.79 -2.94
N PRO A 48 -10.01 4.76 -3.62
CA PRO A 48 -10.91 5.91 -3.71
C PRO A 48 -11.41 6.37 -2.33
N GLY A 49 -11.60 7.67 -2.18
CA GLY A 49 -12.27 8.28 -1.03
C GLY A 49 -13.78 8.36 -1.20
N SER A 50 -14.41 9.10 -0.29
CA SER A 50 -15.86 9.25 -0.21
C SER A 50 -16.45 10.09 -1.35
N HIS A 51 -15.67 11.01 -1.94
CA HIS A 51 -16.08 11.84 -3.06
C HIS A 51 -15.14 11.69 -4.26
N ALA A 52 -15.60 12.16 -5.42
CA ALA A 52 -14.78 12.17 -6.63
C ALA A 52 -13.50 13.00 -6.43
N GLY A 53 -12.35 12.40 -6.74
CA GLY A 53 -11.02 13.02 -6.57
C GLY A 53 -10.40 12.76 -5.20
N ASP A 54 -11.19 12.39 -4.18
CA ASP A 54 -10.66 12.00 -2.87
C ASP A 54 -9.98 10.63 -2.94
N ALA A 55 -9.05 10.38 -2.02
CA ALA A 55 -8.42 9.09 -1.88
C ALA A 55 -8.19 8.74 -0.41
N ARG A 56 -8.47 7.49 -0.01
CA ARG A 56 -8.08 6.99 1.32
C ARG A 56 -6.58 6.74 1.39
N SER A 57 -6.03 6.25 0.28
CA SER A 57 -4.59 6.08 0.10
C SER A 57 -4.20 6.13 -1.37
N VAL A 58 -2.97 6.59 -1.62
CA VAL A 58 -2.30 6.50 -2.91
C VAL A 58 -0.95 5.87 -2.69
N LEU A 59 -0.59 4.90 -3.53
CA LEU A 59 0.70 4.25 -3.55
C LEU A 59 1.46 4.69 -4.81
N LEU A 60 2.63 5.29 -4.60
CA LEU A 60 3.51 5.76 -5.65
C LEU A 60 4.77 4.91 -5.68
N ARG A 61 5.21 4.50 -6.86
CA ARG A 61 6.55 3.96 -7.12
C ARG A 61 7.42 5.11 -7.58
N VAL A 62 8.49 5.37 -6.85
CA VAL A 62 9.43 6.45 -7.13
C VAL A 62 10.79 5.85 -7.44
N SER A 63 11.40 6.23 -8.55
CA SER A 63 12.73 5.74 -8.94
C SER A 63 13.64 6.88 -9.37
N GLY A 64 14.93 6.76 -9.06
CA GLY A 64 15.92 7.79 -9.37
C GLY A 64 17.13 7.74 -8.45
N LEU A 65 18.15 8.54 -8.77
CA LEU A 65 19.34 8.68 -7.93
C LEU A 65 18.98 9.31 -6.57
N ASP A 66 19.53 8.76 -5.49
CA ASP A 66 19.33 9.22 -4.11
C ASP A 66 17.84 9.36 -3.73
N VAL A 67 16.98 8.46 -4.23
CA VAL A 67 15.52 8.53 -4.10
C VAL A 67 15.05 8.78 -2.66
N LEU A 68 15.64 8.09 -1.68
CA LEU A 68 15.27 8.25 -0.27
C LEU A 68 15.61 9.65 0.25
N ALA A 69 16.80 10.17 -0.07
CA ALA A 69 17.21 11.50 0.37
C ALA A 69 16.35 12.59 -0.28
N ARG A 70 16.02 12.43 -1.57
CA ARG A 70 15.17 13.37 -2.30
C ARG A 70 13.71 13.34 -1.86
N ALA A 71 13.21 12.21 -1.36
CA ALA A 71 11.87 12.07 -0.81
C ALA A 71 11.76 12.34 0.71
N ALA A 72 12.90 12.51 1.40
CA ALA A 72 12.95 12.56 2.87
C ALA A 72 12.04 13.63 3.48
N ASP A 73 11.98 14.82 2.87
CA ASP A 73 11.16 15.95 3.35
C ASP A 73 9.66 15.65 3.39
N TRP A 74 9.21 14.70 2.55
CA TRP A 74 7.81 14.30 2.49
C TRP A 74 7.44 13.23 3.51
N LEU A 75 8.42 12.54 4.10
CA LEU A 75 8.16 11.41 4.99
C LEU A 75 7.63 11.88 6.35
N GLY A 76 6.67 11.12 6.88
CA GLY A 76 6.07 11.36 8.18
C GLY A 76 4.66 11.94 8.10
N THR A 77 4.27 12.68 9.12
CA THR A 77 2.92 13.27 9.22
C THR A 77 2.89 14.65 8.59
N ILE A 78 1.97 14.86 7.65
CA ILE A 78 1.71 16.14 7.01
C ILE A 78 0.46 16.73 7.63
N GLN A 79 0.58 17.95 8.16
CA GLN A 79 -0.54 18.74 8.63
C GLN A 79 -1.00 19.69 7.51
N TRP A 80 -2.22 19.50 7.04
CA TRP A 80 -2.91 20.49 6.23
C TRP A 80 -3.76 21.40 7.12
N ILE A 81 -3.64 22.71 6.90
CA ILE A 81 -4.41 23.74 7.61
C ILE A 81 -5.30 24.46 6.59
N GLY A 82 -6.60 24.26 6.69
CA GLY A 82 -7.54 24.92 5.79
C GLY A 82 -9.00 24.52 6.01
N THR A 83 -9.88 25.30 5.36
CA THR A 83 -11.30 25.00 5.25
C THR A 83 -11.52 24.03 4.10
N ASN A 84 -11.99 22.83 4.40
CA ASN A 84 -12.33 21.81 3.41
C ASN A 84 -13.71 22.11 2.77
N PRO A 85 -13.94 21.76 1.48
CA PRO A 85 -15.24 21.92 0.81
C PRO A 85 -16.47 21.28 1.49
N TYR A 86 -16.32 20.20 2.27
CA TYR A 86 -17.45 19.40 2.77
C TYR A 86 -18.13 19.98 4.01
N ARG A 87 -17.42 20.79 4.81
CA ARG A 87 -17.96 21.40 6.03
C ARG A 87 -17.57 22.87 6.16
N PRO A 88 -18.12 23.77 5.30
CA PRO A 88 -17.70 25.17 5.23
C PRO A 88 -17.92 25.95 6.53
N HIS A 89 -18.89 25.57 7.36
CA HIS A 89 -19.20 26.26 8.63
C HIS A 89 -18.55 25.63 9.86
N HIS A 90 -17.75 24.56 9.69
CA HIS A 90 -17.13 23.86 10.81
C HIS A 90 -15.82 24.54 11.24
N LYS A 91 -15.59 24.66 12.56
CA LYS A 91 -14.45 25.42 13.11
C LYS A 91 -13.09 24.73 12.94
N ARG A 92 -13.05 23.40 12.79
CA ARG A 92 -11.81 22.63 12.64
C ARG A 92 -11.15 22.90 11.29
N LYS A 93 -9.86 23.23 11.32
CA LYS A 93 -9.04 23.49 10.13
C LYS A 93 -7.81 22.61 10.00
N ASN A 94 -7.46 21.85 11.05
CA ASN A 94 -6.27 20.99 11.07
C ASN A 94 -6.62 19.55 10.71
N TRP A 95 -5.96 19.04 9.69
CA TRP A 95 -6.14 17.69 9.14
C TRP A 95 -4.77 17.06 8.95
N PHE A 96 -4.64 15.77 9.28
CA PHE A 96 -3.36 15.09 9.31
C PHE A 96 -3.42 13.87 8.41
N VAL A 97 -2.41 13.71 7.56
CA VAL A 97 -2.21 12.55 6.70
C VAL A 97 -0.77 12.06 6.87
N SER A 98 -0.50 10.80 6.55
CA SER A 98 0.85 10.24 6.65
C SER A 98 1.42 9.91 5.28
N VAL A 99 2.72 10.10 5.13
CA VAL A 99 3.51 9.57 4.01
C VAL A 99 4.55 8.62 4.57
N ALA A 100 4.49 7.37 4.16
CA ALA A 100 5.41 6.33 4.60
C ALA A 100 6.17 5.75 3.40
N ALA A 101 7.44 5.43 3.62
CA ALA A 101 8.30 4.81 2.63
C ALA A 101 8.41 3.30 2.87
N PHE A 102 8.39 2.53 1.80
CA PHE A 102 8.55 1.09 1.80
C PHE A 102 9.56 0.69 0.72
N THR A 103 10.31 -0.37 1.00
CA THR A 103 11.08 -1.04 -0.06
C THR A 103 10.12 -1.69 -1.04
N GLU A 104 10.40 -1.56 -2.34
CA GLU A 104 9.67 -2.31 -3.35
C GLU A 104 9.72 -3.82 -3.00
N PRO A 105 8.56 -4.49 -2.85
CA PRO A 105 8.52 -5.88 -2.46
C PRO A 105 9.20 -6.75 -3.52
N VAL A 106 10.02 -7.68 -3.07
CA VAL A 106 10.59 -8.70 -3.94
C VAL A 106 9.48 -9.64 -4.36
N VAL A 107 9.27 -9.78 -5.67
CA VAL A 107 8.37 -10.79 -6.21
C VAL A 107 9.06 -12.14 -6.11
N TYR A 108 8.67 -12.94 -5.13
CA TYR A 108 9.13 -14.32 -5.04
C TYR A 108 8.40 -15.16 -6.08
N THR A 109 9.18 -15.72 -7.01
CA THR A 109 8.71 -16.79 -7.89
C THR A 109 8.93 -18.10 -7.16
N TRP A 110 7.85 -18.78 -6.80
CA TRP A 110 7.95 -20.10 -6.17
C TRP A 110 8.26 -21.13 -7.25
N ASN A 111 9.24 -21.99 -6.99
CA ASN A 111 9.47 -23.16 -7.79
C ASN A 111 8.64 -24.32 -7.22
N GLU A 112 7.71 -24.86 -7.99
CA GLU A 112 6.90 -26.00 -7.54
C GLU A 112 7.76 -27.22 -7.19
N HIS A 113 8.96 -27.36 -7.78
CA HIS A 113 9.90 -28.42 -7.44
C HIS A 113 10.49 -28.31 -6.02
N GLU A 114 10.40 -27.13 -5.40
CA GLU A 114 10.80 -26.90 -4.01
C GLU A 114 9.65 -27.18 -3.03
N LEU A 115 8.47 -27.53 -3.53
CA LEU A 115 7.29 -27.82 -2.73
C LEU A 115 7.02 -29.33 -2.74
N ARG A 116 6.93 -29.92 -1.56
CA ARG A 116 6.40 -31.27 -1.38
C ARG A 116 4.95 -31.19 -0.97
N ILE A 117 4.06 -31.62 -1.85
CA ILE A 117 2.62 -31.62 -1.65
C ILE A 117 2.19 -33.05 -1.28
N GLU A 118 1.60 -33.21 -0.10
CA GLU A 118 1.10 -34.47 0.41
C GLU A 118 -0.41 -34.37 0.65
N THR A 119 -1.17 -35.33 0.16
CA THR A 119 -2.59 -35.49 0.47
C THR A 119 -2.75 -36.44 1.66
N GLN A 120 -3.63 -36.09 2.59
CA GLN A 120 -3.89 -36.85 3.80
C GLN A 120 -5.38 -36.79 4.14
N ARG A 121 -5.82 -37.70 4.99
CA ARG A 121 -7.20 -37.72 5.47
C ARG A 121 -7.34 -36.71 6.60
N ALA A 122 -8.36 -35.85 6.51
CA ALA A 122 -8.62 -34.88 7.56
C ALA A 122 -9.00 -35.59 8.87
N PRO A 123 -8.39 -35.24 10.02
CA PRO A 123 -8.84 -35.76 11.30
C PRO A 123 -10.20 -35.12 11.66
N GLY A 124 -11.22 -35.94 11.91
CA GLY A 124 -12.56 -35.47 12.25
C GLY A 124 -13.48 -36.60 12.74
N PRO A 125 -14.64 -36.25 13.34
CA PRO A 125 -15.61 -37.24 13.82
C PRO A 125 -16.07 -38.14 12.66
N GLY A 126 -15.90 -39.45 12.83
CA GLY A 126 -15.94 -40.43 11.74
C GLY A 126 -17.24 -40.45 10.92
N GLY A 127 -17.07 -40.78 9.64
CA GLY A 127 -18.15 -40.99 8.66
C GLY A 127 -17.58 -41.53 7.34
N GLN A 128 -18.43 -42.07 6.46
CA GLN A 128 -17.98 -42.67 5.18
C GLN A 128 -17.18 -41.68 4.31
N HIS A 129 -17.49 -40.38 4.40
CA HIS A 129 -16.80 -39.31 3.68
C HIS A 129 -15.41 -39.01 4.25
N VAL A 130 -15.24 -39.08 5.59
CA VAL A 130 -13.96 -38.86 6.29
C VAL A 130 -12.99 -40.03 6.05
N ASN A 131 -13.53 -41.24 5.88
CA ASN A 131 -12.74 -42.46 5.75
C ASN A 131 -12.31 -42.79 4.31
N ARG A 132 -12.94 -42.20 3.28
CA ARG A 132 -12.63 -42.48 1.87
C ARG A 132 -11.92 -41.37 1.14
N THR A 133 -12.04 -40.13 1.57
CA THR A 133 -11.55 -38.97 0.82
C THR A 133 -10.32 -38.35 1.48
N GLU A 134 -9.25 -38.18 0.71
CA GLU A 134 -8.07 -37.40 1.12
C GLU A 134 -8.36 -35.92 0.95
N SER A 135 -9.06 -35.34 1.93
CA SER A 135 -9.54 -33.97 1.88
C SER A 135 -8.58 -32.94 2.50
N ALA A 136 -7.50 -33.37 3.17
CA ALA A 136 -6.51 -32.48 3.75
C ALA A 136 -5.23 -32.48 2.89
N VAL A 137 -4.69 -31.29 2.63
CA VAL A 137 -3.44 -31.09 1.88
C VAL A 137 -2.39 -30.49 2.81
N ARG A 138 -1.19 -31.06 2.82
CA ARG A 138 -0.01 -30.51 3.47
C ARG A 138 0.99 -30.12 2.40
N ILE A 139 1.47 -28.88 2.47
CA ILE A 139 2.52 -28.37 1.58
C ILE A 139 3.75 -28.11 2.46
N THR A 140 4.89 -28.68 2.10
CA THR A 140 6.18 -28.48 2.77
C THR A 140 7.14 -27.78 1.80
N HIS A 141 7.78 -26.69 2.24
CA HIS A 141 8.86 -26.07 1.48
C HIS A 141 10.16 -26.81 1.78
N LEU A 142 10.72 -27.50 0.79
CA LEU A 142 11.89 -28.37 0.97
C LEU A 142 13.16 -27.65 1.45
N PRO A 143 13.44 -26.39 1.04
CA PRO A 143 14.63 -25.67 1.49
C PRO A 143 14.61 -25.17 2.95
N THR A 144 13.45 -25.17 3.63
CA THR A 144 13.28 -24.59 4.99
C THR A 144 12.59 -25.56 5.94
#